data_AF-A0A371BKF5-F1
#
_entry.id   AF-A0A371BKF5-F1
#
_cell.length_a   1.000
_cell.length_b   1.000
_cell.length_c   1.000
_cell.angle_alpha   90.00
_cell.angle_beta   90.00
_cell.angle_gamma   90.00
#
_symmetry.space_group_name_H-M   'P 1'
#
loop_
_entity.id
_entity.type
_entity.pdbx_description
1 polymer ?
#
loop_
_entity_poly.entity_id
_entity_poly.type
_entity_poly.pdbx_seq_one_letter_code
_entity_poly.pdbx_strand_id
1 'polypeptide(L)'
;MARIRNLPGAATAVGAFVLTVLLGLGGASASALWQQSATATMTVTAAATWPGSGFTGFTCHNDNPQKTATLTATGSSAPASLTYAALQPNGTYGPSYMDEVSLGTASTVGLTITSPIIVANRSTPQLTVRVVATYANQTQITATAVLKLEQGNNSDKVICVSATA
;
A
#
# COMPACT_ATOMS: atom_id res chain seq x y z
N MET A 1 -19.46 -51.17 -22.60
CA MET A 1 -19.40 -50.03 -23.55
C MET A 1 -20.63 -50.07 -24.45
N ALA A 2 -21.68 -49.33 -24.09
CA ALA A 2 -22.96 -49.39 -24.78
C ALA A 2 -23.00 -48.41 -25.97
N ARG A 3 -23.46 -48.97 -27.10
CA ARG A 3 -23.75 -48.38 -28.40
C ARG A 3 -24.38 -46.97 -28.34
N ILE A 4 -23.73 -46.01 -28.97
CA ILE A 4 -24.38 -44.85 -29.58
C ILE A 4 -24.08 -44.94 -31.08
N ARG A 5 -24.87 -45.73 -31.82
CA ARG A 5 -24.61 -45.93 -33.26
C ARG A 5 -25.80 -45.79 -34.19
N ASN A 6 -27.03 -45.58 -33.73
CA ASN A 6 -28.19 -45.52 -34.64
C ASN A 6 -29.29 -44.58 -34.11
N LEU A 7 -29.08 -43.27 -34.20
CA LEU A 7 -30.16 -42.28 -34.12
C LEU A 7 -30.22 -41.54 -35.47
N PRO A 8 -31.29 -41.72 -36.27
CA PRO A 8 -31.44 -41.00 -37.53
C PRO A 8 -31.57 -39.50 -37.24
N GLY A 9 -30.62 -38.71 -37.71
CA GLY A 9 -30.57 -37.25 -37.49
C GLY A 9 -29.34 -36.72 -36.73
N ALA A 10 -28.50 -37.61 -36.17
CA ALA A 10 -27.27 -37.18 -35.49
C ALA A 10 -26.24 -36.53 -36.46
N ALA A 11 -26.14 -37.06 -37.69
CA ALA A 11 -25.22 -36.51 -38.70
C ALA A 11 -25.63 -35.12 -39.19
N THR A 12 -26.94 -34.85 -39.28
CA THR A 12 -27.47 -33.55 -39.72
C THR A 12 -27.32 -32.48 -38.64
N ALA A 13 -27.40 -32.85 -37.36
CA ALA A 13 -27.16 -31.93 -36.23
C ALA A 13 -25.68 -31.51 -36.13
N VAL A 14 -24.74 -32.45 -36.35
CA VAL A 14 -23.31 -32.14 -36.39
C VAL A 14 -22.97 -31.29 -37.62
N GLY A 15 -23.56 -31.58 -38.77
CA GLY A 15 -23.39 -30.76 -39.99
C GLY A 15 -23.85 -29.32 -39.80
N ALA A 16 -25.00 -29.10 -39.17
CA ALA A 16 -25.52 -27.76 -38.89
C ALA A 16 -24.66 -26.98 -37.87
N PHE A 17 -24.09 -27.66 -36.86
CA PHE A 17 -23.22 -27.06 -35.86
C PHE A 17 -21.86 -26.64 -36.45
N VAL A 18 -21.27 -27.46 -37.32
CA VAL A 18 -20.01 -27.10 -38.00
C VAL A 18 -20.23 -25.96 -39.01
N LEU A 19 -21.39 -25.94 -39.67
CA LEU A 19 -21.75 -24.87 -40.60
C LEU A 19 -21.91 -23.51 -39.88
N THR A 20 -22.57 -23.46 -38.71
CA THR A 20 -22.70 -22.21 -37.93
C THR A 20 -21.37 -21.73 -37.33
N VAL A 21 -20.45 -22.63 -37.02
CA VAL A 21 -19.08 -22.29 -36.57
C VAL A 21 -18.25 -21.71 -37.72
N LEU A 22 -18.37 -22.24 -38.95
CA LEU A 22 -17.65 -21.74 -40.12
C LEU A 22 -18.24 -20.44 -40.71
N LEU A 23 -19.56 -20.22 -40.60
CA LEU A 23 -20.22 -18.98 -41.05
C LEU A 23 -20.08 -17.79 -40.07
N GLY A 24 -19.24 -17.88 -39.04
CA GLY A 24 -18.74 -16.71 -38.31
C GLY A 24 -19.71 -16.09 -37.27
N LEU A 25 -20.85 -16.71 -36.98
CA LEU A 25 -21.78 -16.24 -35.94
C LEU A 25 -21.29 -16.51 -34.49
N GLY A 26 -20.13 -17.16 -34.31
CA GLY A 26 -19.50 -17.42 -33.00
C GLY A 26 -18.16 -16.72 -32.77
N GLY A 27 -17.69 -15.87 -33.69
CA GLY A 27 -16.37 -15.22 -33.59
C GLY A 27 -16.26 -14.17 -32.47
N ALA A 28 -17.38 -13.55 -32.10
CA ALA A 28 -17.41 -12.51 -31.06
C ALA A 28 -17.24 -13.08 -29.63
N SER A 29 -17.60 -14.35 -29.41
CA SER A 29 -17.52 -14.98 -28.09
C SER A 29 -16.10 -15.45 -27.74
N ALA A 30 -15.24 -15.67 -28.75
CA ALA A 30 -13.86 -16.10 -28.54
C ALA A 30 -12.90 -14.92 -28.27
N SER A 31 -13.14 -13.74 -28.87
CA SER A 31 -12.33 -12.54 -28.62
C SER A 31 -12.57 -11.91 -27.25
N ALA A 32 -13.77 -12.09 -26.68
CA ALA A 32 -14.07 -11.66 -25.32
C ALA A 32 -13.25 -12.43 -24.26
N LEU A 33 -12.96 -13.72 -24.49
CA LEU A 33 -12.19 -14.53 -23.54
C LEU A 33 -10.70 -14.18 -23.56
N TRP A 34 -10.15 -13.84 -24.73
CA TRP A 34 -8.74 -13.40 -24.84
C TRP A 34 -8.49 -11.99 -24.28
N GLN A 35 -9.51 -11.13 -24.22
CA GLN A 35 -9.44 -9.85 -23.49
C GLN A 35 -9.67 -10.00 -21.99
N GLN A 36 -10.19 -11.14 -21.51
CA GLN A 36 -10.31 -11.42 -20.06
C GLN A 36 -8.98 -11.83 -19.41
N SER A 37 -7.90 -11.90 -20.18
CA SER A 37 -6.51 -11.78 -19.69
C SER A 37 -6.22 -10.42 -19.03
N ALA A 38 -7.22 -9.52 -18.96
CA ALA A 38 -7.21 -8.30 -18.17
C ALA A 38 -7.02 -8.64 -16.68
N THR A 39 -5.76 -8.72 -16.30
CA THR A 39 -5.22 -8.16 -15.05
C THR A 39 -6.23 -8.14 -13.92
N ALA A 40 -6.42 -9.30 -13.29
CA ALA A 40 -6.95 -9.34 -11.94
C ALA A 40 -5.89 -8.70 -11.03
N THR A 41 -5.96 -7.37 -10.87
CA THR A 41 -5.21 -6.66 -9.84
C THR A 41 -5.80 -7.08 -8.51
N MET A 42 -5.30 -8.19 -7.96
CA MET A 42 -5.54 -8.52 -6.57
C MET A 42 -4.85 -7.45 -5.73
N THR A 43 -5.62 -6.49 -5.24
CA THR A 43 -5.23 -5.69 -4.09
C THR A 43 -5.22 -6.63 -2.89
N VAL A 44 -4.08 -7.28 -2.67
CA VAL A 44 -3.79 -7.98 -1.40
C VAL A 44 -3.73 -6.90 -0.33
N THR A 45 -4.88 -6.63 0.29
CA THR A 45 -4.88 -5.97 1.60
C THR A 45 -4.51 -7.06 2.59
N ALA A 46 -3.21 -7.23 2.83
CA ALA A 46 -2.75 -8.04 3.94
C ALA A 46 -3.17 -7.33 5.23
N ALA A 47 -4.39 -7.60 5.70
CA ALA A 47 -4.72 -7.40 7.09
C ALA A 47 -3.92 -8.44 7.88
N ALA A 48 -2.67 -8.11 8.19
CA ALA A 48 -1.80 -8.91 9.05
C ALA A 48 -2.27 -8.79 10.51
N THR A 49 -3.52 -9.11 10.81
CA THR A 49 -3.97 -9.41 12.18
C THR A 49 -3.68 -10.88 12.47
N TRP A 50 -2.41 -11.26 12.36
CA TRP A 50 -1.86 -12.28 13.26
C TRP A 50 -1.55 -11.52 14.57
N PRO A 51 -1.75 -12.09 15.77
CA PRO A 51 -1.49 -11.38 17.03
C PRO A 51 0.03 -11.24 17.23
N GLY A 52 0.64 -10.36 16.46
CA GLY A 52 2.04 -10.00 16.52
C GLY A 52 2.14 -8.57 16.99
N SER A 53 2.71 -8.40 18.19
CA SER A 53 3.53 -7.26 18.59
C SER A 53 3.13 -5.90 17.99
N GLY A 54 1.88 -5.47 18.20
CA GLY A 54 1.40 -4.14 17.84
C GLY A 54 2.34 -3.04 18.34
N PHE A 55 2.26 -1.84 17.73
CA PHE A 55 2.76 -0.67 18.44
C PHE A 55 2.00 -0.58 19.77
N THR A 56 2.74 -0.57 20.87
CA THR A 56 2.19 -0.28 22.20
C THR A 56 1.97 1.22 22.38
N GLY A 57 2.55 2.03 21.50
CA GLY A 57 2.37 3.47 21.44
C GLY A 57 3.01 4.06 20.19
N PHE A 58 2.43 5.15 19.70
CA PHE A 58 3.01 5.96 18.63
C PHE A 58 2.78 7.43 18.95
N THR A 59 3.85 8.20 19.08
CA THR A 59 3.80 9.61 19.45
C THR A 59 4.58 10.46 18.48
N CYS A 60 4.22 11.74 18.38
CA CYS A 60 4.96 12.75 17.64
C CYS A 60 5.23 13.89 18.62
N HIS A 61 6.50 14.22 18.81
CA HIS A 61 6.92 15.33 19.66
C HIS A 61 7.76 16.32 18.88
N ASN A 62 7.70 17.60 19.27
CA ASN A 62 8.57 18.62 18.72
C ASN A 62 9.63 19.04 19.71
N ASP A 63 10.81 19.37 19.21
CA ASP A 63 11.75 20.18 19.96
C ASP A 63 11.18 21.58 20.24
N ASN A 64 11.79 22.31 21.16
CA ASN A 64 11.51 23.73 21.40
C ASN A 64 12.62 24.57 20.75
N PRO A 65 12.57 24.79 19.42
CA PRO A 65 11.67 25.78 18.83
C PRO A 65 10.82 25.26 17.64
N GLN A 66 10.45 23.98 17.65
CA GLN A 66 9.61 23.29 16.65
C GLN A 66 10.26 23.15 15.27
N LYS A 67 11.58 22.99 15.22
CA LYS A 67 12.34 22.80 13.97
C LYS A 67 12.47 21.32 13.59
N THR A 68 12.30 20.45 14.58
CA THR A 68 12.43 19.00 14.50
C THR A 68 11.16 18.35 15.04
N ALA A 69 10.53 17.51 14.24
CA ALA A 69 9.48 16.59 14.67
C ALA A 69 10.07 15.20 14.84
N THR A 70 9.96 14.64 16.04
CA THR A 70 10.41 13.30 16.36
C THR A 70 9.20 12.38 16.46
N LEU A 71 9.11 11.43 15.54
CA LEU A 71 8.14 10.33 15.60
C LEU A 71 8.74 9.24 16.47
N THR A 72 8.01 8.77 17.47
CA THR A 72 8.45 7.67 18.35
C THR A 72 7.45 6.54 18.25
N ALA A 73 7.92 5.40 17.75
CA ALA A 73 7.16 4.17 17.67
C ALA A 73 7.64 3.22 18.76
N THR A 74 6.76 2.89 19.70
CA THR A 74 7.05 1.92 20.78
C THR A 74 6.31 0.62 20.53
N GLY A 75 6.97 -0.51 20.75
CA GLY A 75 6.39 -1.84 20.58
C GLY A 75 6.96 -2.85 21.57
N SER A 76 6.35 -4.03 21.62
CA SER A 76 6.82 -5.16 22.45
C SER A 76 8.10 -5.81 21.92
N SER A 77 8.51 -5.49 20.70
CA SER A 77 9.72 -6.03 20.06
C SER A 77 10.30 -5.00 19.10
N ALA A 78 11.61 -5.08 18.86
CA ALA A 78 12.28 -4.25 17.87
C ALA A 78 11.84 -4.67 16.45
N PRO A 79 11.43 -3.74 15.57
CA PRO A 79 11.20 -4.07 14.17
C PRO A 79 12.52 -4.42 13.45
N ALA A 80 12.43 -5.21 12.39
CA ALA A 80 13.57 -5.48 11.51
C ALA A 80 13.87 -4.30 10.58
N SER A 81 12.83 -3.54 10.19
CA SER A 81 12.99 -2.29 9.45
C SER A 81 11.85 -1.33 9.74
N LEU A 82 12.14 -0.04 9.66
CA LEU A 82 11.15 1.02 9.78
C LEU A 82 11.21 1.86 8.51
N THR A 83 10.07 1.96 7.85
CA THR A 83 9.92 2.75 6.62
C THR A 83 8.89 3.83 6.83
N TYR A 84 9.06 4.97 6.19
CA TYR A 84 8.11 6.07 6.29
C TYR A 84 7.91 6.74 4.94
N ALA A 85 6.67 7.13 4.66
CA ALA A 85 6.28 7.76 3.41
C ALA A 85 5.22 8.83 3.64
N ALA A 86 5.27 9.88 2.85
CA ALA A 86 4.29 10.96 2.90
C ALA A 86 3.12 10.67 1.97
N LEU A 87 1.91 10.96 2.45
CA LEU A 87 0.71 11.01 1.63
C LEU A 87 0.75 12.29 0.79
N GLN A 88 0.69 12.12 -0.52
CA GLN A 88 0.66 13.22 -1.49
C GLN A 88 -0.77 13.73 -1.69
N PRO A 89 -0.95 14.95 -2.22
CA PRO A 89 -2.27 15.51 -2.51
C PRO A 89 -3.10 14.66 -3.49
N ASN A 90 -2.47 13.82 -4.31
CA ASN A 90 -3.13 12.89 -5.23
C ASN A 90 -3.71 11.63 -4.54
N GLY A 91 -3.58 11.52 -3.20
CA GLY A 91 -4.04 10.38 -2.41
C GLY A 91 -3.11 9.16 -2.42
N THR A 92 -1.97 9.23 -3.10
CA THR A 92 -0.97 8.16 -3.13
C THR A 92 0.18 8.46 -2.18
N TYR A 93 0.90 7.43 -1.75
CA TYR A 93 2.12 7.62 -0.97
C TYR A 93 3.29 7.87 -1.90
N GLY A 94 4.07 8.90 -1.60
CA GLY A 94 5.31 9.21 -2.30
C GLY A 94 6.43 8.18 -2.02
N PRO A 95 7.68 8.51 -2.37
CA PRO A 95 8.81 7.62 -2.08
C PRO A 95 8.89 7.27 -0.60
N SER A 96 9.16 6.00 -0.32
CA SER A 96 9.42 5.50 1.03
C SER A 96 10.88 5.67 1.40
N TYR A 97 11.13 6.17 2.60
CA TYR A 97 12.45 6.30 3.18
C TYR A 97 12.60 5.26 4.30
N MET A 98 13.82 4.78 4.49
CA MET A 98 14.16 3.90 5.60
C MET A 98 14.82 4.71 6.71
N ASP A 99 14.49 4.38 7.96
CA ASP A 99 15.27 4.83 9.11
C ASP A 99 15.91 3.64 9.81
N GLU A 100 16.98 3.91 10.53
CA GLU A 100 17.62 2.90 11.36
C GLU A 100 16.73 2.57 12.55
N VAL A 101 16.50 1.27 12.77
CA VAL A 101 15.81 0.80 13.96
C VAL A 101 16.82 0.77 15.10
N SER A 102 16.60 1.61 16.11
CA SER A 102 17.37 1.51 17.35
C SER A 102 17.08 0.18 18.05
N LEU A 103 18.13 -0.49 18.55
CA LEU A 103 18.02 -1.73 19.31
C LEU A 103 17.23 -1.46 20.61
N GLY A 104 15.98 -1.93 20.69
CA GLY A 104 15.13 -1.77 21.86
C GLY A 104 13.62 -1.83 21.55
N THR A 105 12.81 -1.37 22.50
CA THR A 105 11.33 -1.30 22.37
C THR A 105 10.84 -0.01 21.72
N ALA A 106 11.72 0.96 21.43
CA ALA A 106 11.37 2.25 20.84
C ALA A 106 12.24 2.53 19.61
N SER A 107 11.62 3.02 18.54
CA SER A 107 12.27 3.48 17.32
C SER A 107 11.86 4.92 17.06
N THR A 108 12.82 5.78 16.71
CA THR A 108 12.57 7.20 16.50
C THR A 108 12.95 7.63 15.10
N VAL A 109 12.09 8.45 14.47
CA VAL A 109 12.37 9.11 13.19
C VAL A 109 12.41 10.61 13.43
N GLY A 110 13.57 11.22 13.17
CA GLY A 110 13.77 12.66 13.26
C GLY A 110 13.48 13.36 11.93
N LEU A 111 12.53 14.28 11.91
CA LEU A 111 12.09 15.01 10.73
C LEU A 111 12.36 16.50 10.87
N THR A 112 13.17 17.04 9.97
CA THR A 112 13.49 18.47 9.86
C THR A 112 13.05 18.99 8.49
N ILE A 113 13.08 20.32 8.30
CA ILE A 113 12.70 20.92 7.01
C ILE A 113 13.55 20.42 5.83
N THR A 114 14.75 19.91 6.11
CA THR A 114 15.70 19.37 5.13
C THR A 114 15.57 17.87 4.94
N SER A 115 14.78 17.17 5.76
CA SER A 115 14.50 15.74 5.58
C SER A 115 13.92 15.49 4.19
N PRO A 116 14.36 14.44 3.48
CA PRO A 116 14.01 14.25 2.07
C PRO A 116 12.51 14.08 1.86
N ILE A 117 11.80 13.44 2.81
CA ILE A 117 10.34 13.34 2.80
C ILE A 117 9.64 14.71 2.84
N ILE A 118 10.18 15.67 3.60
CA ILE A 118 9.63 17.03 3.70
C ILE A 118 10.02 17.84 2.47
N VAL A 119 11.26 17.73 2.01
CA VAL A 119 11.73 18.38 0.77
C VAL A 119 10.87 17.97 -0.43
N ALA A 120 10.54 16.68 -0.55
CA ALA A 120 9.69 16.17 -1.62
C ALA A 120 8.22 16.65 -1.54
N ASN A 121 7.76 17.16 -0.39
CA ASN A 121 6.36 17.51 -0.14
C ASN A 121 6.19 18.93 0.42
N ARG A 122 7.15 19.84 0.17
CA ARG A 122 7.15 21.20 0.72
C ARG A 122 5.95 22.06 0.34
N SER A 123 5.34 21.78 -0.81
CA SER A 123 4.16 22.50 -1.29
C SER A 123 2.90 22.20 -0.46
N THR A 124 2.94 21.22 0.43
CA THR A 124 1.80 20.83 1.26
C THR A 124 1.97 21.37 2.68
N PRO A 125 1.12 22.32 3.13
CA PRO A 125 1.26 22.92 4.47
C PRO A 125 0.99 21.92 5.60
N GLN A 126 0.30 20.81 5.31
CA GLN A 126 0.05 19.72 6.23
C GLN A 126 0.40 18.39 5.57
N LEU A 127 1.33 17.67 6.17
CA LEU A 127 1.88 16.42 5.66
C LEU A 127 1.38 15.26 6.53
N THR A 128 0.71 14.28 5.91
CA THR A 128 0.41 13.02 6.60
C THR A 128 1.53 12.02 6.30
N VAL A 129 2.21 11.55 7.32
CA VAL A 129 3.30 10.58 7.22
C VAL A 129 2.81 9.23 7.72
N ARG A 130 2.92 8.20 6.89
CA ARG A 130 2.70 6.82 7.31
C ARG A 130 4.05 6.20 7.63
N VAL A 131 4.13 5.61 8.82
CA VAL A 131 5.26 4.82 9.29
C VAL A 131 4.85 3.36 9.25
N VAL A 132 5.69 2.50 8.67
CA VAL A 132 5.49 1.06 8.59
C VAL A 132 6.68 0.36 9.23
N ALA A 133 6.42 -0.32 10.34
CA ALA A 133 7.36 -1.21 10.99
C ALA A 133 7.20 -2.61 10.42
N THR A 134 8.28 -3.19 9.91
CA THR A 134 8.34 -4.58 9.44
C THR A 134 9.14 -5.39 10.44
N TYR A 135 8.58 -6.48 10.95
CA TYR A 135 9.23 -7.35 11.93
C TYR A 135 9.92 -8.54 11.25
N ALA A 136 10.76 -9.27 12.00
CA ALA A 136 11.52 -10.41 11.47
C ALA A 136 10.63 -11.55 10.92
N ASN A 137 9.42 -11.69 11.45
CA ASN A 137 8.37 -12.60 10.98
C ASN A 137 7.58 -12.04 9.77
N GLN A 138 8.03 -10.94 9.17
CA GLN A 138 7.40 -10.22 8.05
C GLN A 138 6.03 -9.59 8.37
N THR A 139 5.59 -9.57 9.63
CA THR A 139 4.39 -8.80 9.99
C THR A 139 4.68 -7.32 9.87
N GLN A 140 3.72 -6.57 9.31
CA GLN A 140 3.80 -5.14 9.16
C GLN A 140 2.76 -4.45 10.03
N ILE A 141 3.18 -3.39 10.69
CA ILE A 141 2.31 -2.53 11.49
C ILE A 141 2.48 -1.11 10.99
N THR A 142 1.36 -0.44 10.79
CA THR A 142 1.32 0.91 10.23
C THR A 142 0.83 1.90 11.26
N ALA A 143 1.56 3.00 11.43
CA ALA A 143 1.11 4.15 12.18
C ALA A 143 1.08 5.39 11.26
N THR A 144 0.33 6.42 11.65
CA THR A 144 0.20 7.66 10.90
C THR A 144 0.42 8.87 11.81
N ALA A 145 1.21 9.82 11.33
CA ALA A 145 1.42 11.11 11.97
C ALA A 145 0.99 12.23 11.02
N VAL A 146 0.42 13.29 11.59
CA VAL A 146 0.11 14.51 10.84
C VAL A 146 1.07 15.58 11.31
N LEU A 147 1.78 16.17 10.36
CA LEU A 147 2.73 17.25 10.55
C LEU A 147 2.20 18.51 9.87
N LYS A 148 2.41 19.67 10.47
CA LYS A 148 2.22 20.98 9.85
C LYS A 148 3.58 21.56 9.52
N LEU A 149 3.75 22.05 8.30
CA LEU A 149 4.97 22.69 7.83
C LEU A 149 4.75 24.20 7.79
N GLU A 150 5.57 24.96 8.50
CA GLU A 150 5.61 26.42 8.38
C GLU A 150 6.90 26.84 7.70
N GLN A 151 6.77 27.15 6.41
CA GLN A 151 7.87 27.58 5.55
C GLN A 151 7.68 29.05 5.20
N GLY A 152 8.68 29.87 5.55
CA GLY A 152 8.64 31.32 5.38
C GLY A 152 9.14 32.08 6.61
N ASN A 153 9.65 33.29 6.40
CA ASN A 153 10.15 34.18 7.47
C ASN A 153 11.14 33.50 8.44
N ASN A 154 12.07 32.67 7.93
CA ASN A 154 13.05 31.89 8.73
C ASN A 154 12.44 30.94 9.77
N SER A 155 11.13 30.64 9.68
CA SER A 155 10.44 29.81 10.67
C SER A 155 10.79 28.33 10.53
N ASP A 156 10.98 27.80 9.32
CA ASP A 156 11.34 26.39 9.02
C ASP A 156 10.83 25.35 10.02
N LYS A 157 9.57 25.50 10.45
CA LYS A 157 9.01 24.67 11.51
C LYS A 157 8.41 23.41 10.93
N VAL A 158 8.60 22.33 11.66
CA VAL A 158 7.95 21.05 11.41
C VAL A 158 7.20 20.73 12.69
N ILE A 159 5.88 20.89 12.70
CA ILE A 159 5.05 20.85 13.90
C ILE A 159 4.24 19.55 13.90
N CYS A 160 4.35 18.75 14.96
CA CYS A 160 3.49 17.61 15.24
C CYS A 160 2.07 18.08 15.56
N VAL A 161 1.10 17.61 14.78
CA VAL A 161 -0.32 17.88 15.01
C VAL A 161 -0.97 16.69 15.72
N SER A 162 -0.73 15.47 15.21
CA SER A 162 -1.28 14.25 15.78
C SER A 162 -0.45 13.03 15.39
N ALA A 163 -0.59 11.96 16.17
CA ALA A 163 0.03 10.66 15.93
C ALA A 163 -0.97 9.57 16.33
N THR A 164 -1.17 8.59 15.45
CA THR A 164 -2.12 7.48 15.65
C THR A 164 -1.45 6.18 15.19
N ALA A 165 -1.47 5.16 16.06
CA ALA A 165 -1.01 3.80 15.74
C ALA A 165 -2.13 2.95 15.14
#